data_AF-A0A031LW95-F1
#
_entry.id   AF-A0A031LW95-F1
#
_cell.length_a   1.000
_cell.length_b   1.000
_cell.length_c   1.000
_cell.angle_alpha   90.00
_cell.angle_beta   90.00
_cell.angle_gamma   90.00
#
_symmetry.space_group_name_H-M   'P 1'
#
loop_
_entity.id
_entity.type
_entity.pdbx_description
1 polymer ?
#
loop_
_entity_poly.entity_id
_entity_poly.type
_entity_poly.pdbx_seq_one_letter_code
_entity_poly.pdbx_strand_id
1 'polypeptide(L)' 'MSFFKLLQKKKDKELPQFIIKVNPPGYKKENKQRKLWTVLRNDQYEIEDDTLILKGLGAIGRIVVNLREECILRGNRVG' A
#
# COMPACT_ATOMS: atom_id res chain seq x y z
N MET A 1 -12.97 -8.09 9.74
CA MET A 1 -12.74 -9.00 8.60
C MET A 1 -11.71 -8.40 7.66
N SER A 2 -10.71 -9.15 7.19
CA SER A 2 -9.66 -8.64 6.29
C SER A 2 -10.10 -8.66 4.81
N PHE A 3 -9.54 -7.77 4.00
CA PHE A 3 -9.79 -7.69 2.55
C PHE A 3 -9.51 -9.01 1.82
N PHE A 4 -8.41 -9.68 2.18
CA PHE A 4 -8.04 -10.95 1.57
C PHE A 4 -9.06 -12.07 1.86
N LYS A 5 -9.68 -12.07 3.05
CA LYS A 5 -10.77 -13.00 3.35
C LYS A 5 -12.00 -12.73 2.48
N LEU A 6 -12.33 -11.46 2.22
CA LEU A 6 -13.44 -11.11 1.30
C LEU A 6 -13.14 -11.51 -0.15
N LEU A 7 -11.89 -11.39 -0.61
CA LEU A 7 -11.49 -11.88 -1.92
C LEU A 7 -11.61 -13.41 -2.04
N GLN A 8 -11.20 -14.15 -1.01
CA GLN A 8 -11.31 -15.61 -0.98
C GLN A 8 -12.78 -16.02 -1.05
N LYS A 9 -13.63 -15.44 -0.18
CA LYS A 9 -15.09 -15.66 -0.22
C LYS A 9 -15.74 -15.32 -1.55
N LYS A 10 -15.22 -14.32 -2.28
CA LYS A 10 -15.70 -14.00 -3.63
C LYS A 10 -15.39 -15.12 -4.61
N LYS A 11 -14.17 -15.68 -4.56
CA LYS A 11 -13.77 -16.82 -5.39
C LYS A 11 -14.62 -18.05 -5.08
N ASP A 12 -14.89 -18.27 -3.79
CA ASP A 12 -15.66 -19.40 -3.29
C ASP A 12 -17.18 -19.20 -3.45
N LYS A 13 -17.62 -18.10 -4.08
CA LYS A 13 -19.04 -17.72 -4.30
C LYS A 13 -19.87 -17.65 -3.00
N GLU A 14 -19.21 -17.43 -1.87
CA GLU A 14 -19.83 -17.28 -0.55
C GLU A 14 -20.33 -15.85 -0.29
N LEU A 15 -20.06 -14.91 -1.20
CA LEU A 15 -20.54 -13.54 -1.10
C LEU A 15 -21.93 -13.39 -1.74
N PRO A 16 -22.81 -12.54 -1.18
CA PRO A 16 -24.07 -12.20 -1.81
C PRO A 16 -23.88 -11.72 -3.26
N GLN A 17 -24.76 -12.14 -4.16
CA GLN A 17 -24.65 -11.89 -5.60
C GLN A 17 -24.64 -10.41 -5.98
N PHE A 18 -25.26 -9.54 -5.16
CA PHE A 18 -25.24 -8.09 -5.36
C PHE A 18 -23.86 -7.47 -5.10
N ILE A 19 -22.91 -8.20 -4.50
CA ILE A 19 -21.53 -7.73 -4.30
C ILE A 19 -20.71 -8.01 -5.56
N ILE A 20 -20.81 -7.07 -6.51
CA ILE A 20 -20.16 -7.16 -7.81
C ILE A 20 -18.64 -6.98 -7.69
N LYS A 21 -18.16 -6.20 -6.72
CA LYS A 21 -16.74 -5.89 -6.50
C LYS A 21 -16.41 -5.76 -5.01
N VAL A 22 -15.32 -6.41 -4.59
CA VAL A 22 -14.71 -6.18 -3.28
C VAL A 22 -13.66 -5.09 -3.48
N ASN A 23 -13.86 -3.94 -2.85
CA ASN A 23 -12.91 -2.84 -2.95
C ASN A 23 -11.77 -3.04 -1.94
N PRO A 24 -10.51 -2.78 -2.34
CA PRO A 24 -9.40 -2.82 -1.41
C PRO A 24 -9.57 -1.73 -0.35
N PRO A 25 -9.24 -2.00 0.92
CA PRO A 25 -9.52 -1.10 2.03
C PRO A 25 -8.70 0.17 1.89
N GLY A 26 -9.36 1.30 1.66
CA GLY A 26 -8.73 2.63 1.65
C GLY A 26 -7.78 2.95 0.48
N TYR A 27 -7.56 2.05 -0.49
CA TYR A 27 -6.53 2.25 -1.53
C TYR A 27 -6.91 3.22 -2.66
N LYS A 28 -8.10 3.86 -2.62
CA LYS A 28 -8.41 5.01 -3.49
C LYS A 28 -9.71 5.71 -3.07
N LYS A 29 -9.64 7.00 -2.70
CA LYS A 29 -10.68 8.00 -3.01
C LYS A 29 -10.03 9.37 -3.32
N GLU A 30 -10.46 9.92 -4.46
CA GLU A 30 -10.27 11.30 -4.94
C GLU A 30 -11.26 12.29 -4.27
N ASN A 31 -11.08 13.60 -4.49
CA ASN A 31 -11.95 14.69 -4.02
C ASN A 31 -12.12 14.79 -2.49
N LYS A 32 -10.99 15.13 -1.84
CA LYS A 32 -10.84 15.69 -0.48
C LYS A 32 -10.81 14.70 0.70
N GLN A 33 -9.76 13.85 0.65
CA GLN A 33 -9.00 13.19 1.75
C GLN A 33 -9.39 11.72 2.04
N ARG A 34 -8.49 10.75 2.32
CA ARG A 34 -7.02 10.63 2.32
C ARG A 34 -6.55 9.82 1.10
N LYS A 35 -5.39 10.17 0.51
CA LYS A 35 -4.77 9.44 -0.61
C LYS A 35 -3.47 8.78 -0.13
N LEU A 36 -3.48 7.47 0.07
CA LEU A 36 -2.28 6.66 0.29
C LEU A 36 -1.70 6.36 -1.11
N TRP A 37 -0.61 7.05 -1.48
CA TRP A 37 -0.04 6.96 -2.83
C TRP A 37 0.68 5.63 -3.07
N THR A 38 1.32 5.11 -2.04
CA THR A 38 1.95 3.79 -2.04
C THR A 38 2.04 3.25 -0.61
N VAL A 39 2.01 1.93 -0.45
CA VAL A 39 2.33 1.25 0.81
C VAL A 39 3.56 0.42 0.54
N LEU A 40 4.64 0.76 1.21
CA LEU A 40 5.85 -0.04 1.22
C LEU A 40 5.82 -0.90 2.47
N ARG A 41 6.05 -2.19 2.29
CA ARG A 41 6.32 -3.07 3.44
C ARG A 41 7.69 -2.72 4.01
N ASN A 42 7.92 -3.05 5.28
CA ASN A 42 9.20 -2.76 5.96
C ASN A 42 10.41 -3.41 5.26
N ASP A 43 10.22 -4.49 4.51
CA ASP A 43 11.25 -5.16 3.69
C ASP A 43 11.47 -4.50 2.32
N GLN A 44 10.64 -3.53 1.93
CA GLN A 44 10.67 -2.88 0.61
C GLN A 44 11.32 -1.50 0.62
N TYR A 45 11.81 -1.02 1.76
CA TYR A 45 12.57 0.22 1.82
C TYR A 45 13.70 0.17 2.84
N GLU A 46 14.75 0.94 2.56
CA GLU A 46 15.84 1.23 3.48
C GLU A 46 16.08 2.74 3.48
N ILE A 47 16.45 3.27 4.65
CA ILE A 47 16.85 4.67 4.80
C ILE A 47 18.31 4.63 5.27
N GLU A 48 19.20 5.17 4.46
CA GLU A 48 20.64 5.29 4.74
C GLU A 48 20.99 6.77 4.67
N ASP A 49 21.36 7.39 5.80
CA ASP A 49 21.63 8.82 5.91
C ASP A 49 20.50 9.70 5.33
N ASP A 50 20.76 10.37 4.21
CA ASP A 50 19.83 11.21 3.45
C ASP A 50 19.25 10.47 2.24
N THR A 51 19.36 9.15 2.18
CA THR A 51 18.98 8.35 1.01
C THR A 51 17.87 7.37 1.34
N LEU A 52 16.74 7.47 0.62
CA LEU A 52 15.66 6.48 0.62
C LEU A 52 15.84 5.50 -0.54
N ILE A 53 16.03 4.22 -0.22
CA ILE A 53 16.15 3.13 -1.18
C ILE A 53 14.84 2.36 -1.20
N LEU A 54 14.15 2.35 -2.33
CA LEU A 54 12.96 1.54 -2.56
C LEU A 54 13.33 0.27 -3.34
N LYS A 55 12.93 -0.88 -2.80
CA LYS A 55 13.22 -2.21 -3.35
C LYS A 55 11.93 -2.95 -3.71
N GLY A 56 12.04 -3.90 -4.63
CA GLY A 56 10.94 -4.81 -4.95
C GLY A 56 9.73 -4.13 -5.60
N LEU A 57 9.96 -3.15 -6.48
CA LEU A 57 8.92 -2.42 -7.22
C LEU A 57 8.50 -3.13 -8.53
N GLY A 58 8.69 -4.45 -8.61
CA GLY A 58 8.43 -5.23 -9.83
C GLY A 58 9.34 -4.82 -10.98
N ALA A 59 8.75 -4.45 -12.13
CA ALA A 59 9.48 -4.08 -13.34
C ALA A 59 10.38 -2.85 -13.19
N ILE A 60 10.09 -1.96 -12.22
CA ILE A 60 10.89 -0.77 -11.93
C ILE A 60 12.17 -1.14 -11.16
N GLY A 61 12.20 -2.31 -10.51
CA GLY A 61 13.36 -2.79 -9.76
C GLY A 61 13.63 -1.98 -8.50
N ARG A 62 14.66 -1.12 -8.57
CA ARG A 62 15.20 -0.33 -7.45
C ARG A 62 15.13 1.16 -7.77
N ILE A 63 14.65 1.96 -6.82
CA ILE A 63 14.73 3.43 -6.88
C ILE A 63 15.57 3.91 -5.71
N VAL A 64 16.46 4.87 -5.96
CA VAL A 64 17.27 5.55 -4.94
C VAL A 64 16.91 7.03 -4.99
N VAL A 65 16.54 7.60 -3.84
CA VAL A 65 16.10 8.99 -3.72
C VAL A 65 16.97 9.69 -2.68
N ASN A 66 17.63 10.78 -3.08
CA ASN A 66 18.33 11.66 -2.14
C ASN A 66 17.33 12.65 -1.54
N LEU A 67 17.14 12.58 -0.23
CA LEU A 67 16.29 13.42 0.60
C LEU A 67 17.02 14.72 0.92
N ARG A 68 17.03 15.64 -0.04
CA ARG A 68 17.62 16.99 0.14
C ARG A 68 16.74 17.94 0.96
N GLU A 69 15.47 17.59 1.18
CA GLU A 69 14.48 18.39 1.90
C GLU A 69 13.78 17.54 2.97
N GLU A 70 13.00 18.21 3.85
CA GLU A 70 12.25 17.55 4.93
C GLU A 70 11.26 16.50 4.38
N CYS A 71 11.60 15.22 4.57
CA CYS A 71 10.70 14.12 4.31
C CYS A 71 9.98 13.70 5.60
N ILE A 72 8.67 13.94 5.64
CA ILE A 72 7.83 13.50 6.76
C ILE A 72 7.41 12.04 6.53
N LEU A 73 8.12 11.12 7.18
CA LEU A 73 7.75 9.70 7.21
C LEU A 73 6.75 9.44 8.33
N ARG A 74 5.57 8.88 7.99
CA ARG A 74 4.56 8.46 8.96
C ARG A 74 4.36 6.95 8.90
N GLY A 75 4.92 6.23 9.85
CA GLY A 75 4.69 4.80 10.04
C GLY A 75 3.49 4.55 10.97
N ASN A 76 2.61 3.63 10.61
CA ASN A 76 1.63 3.07 11.54
C ASN A 76 2.10 1.66 11.94
N ARG A 77 2.29 1.44 13.23
CA ARG A 77 2.63 0.13 13.79
C ARG A 77 1.34 -0.71 13.81
N VAL A 78 1.26 -1.70 12.94
CA VAL A 78 0.16 -2.67 12.98
C VAL A 78 0.58 -3.76 13.96
N GLY A 79 0.02 -3.72 15.17
CA GLY A 79 0.14 -4.76 16.19
C GLY A 79 -0.85 -5.90 16.00
#